data_AF-I1C3K2-F1
#
_entry.id   AF-I1C3K2-F1
#
_cell.length_a   1.000
_cell.length_b   1.000
_cell.length_c   1.000
_cell.angle_alpha   90.00
_cell.angle_beta   90.00
_cell.angle_gamma   90.00
#
_symmetry.space_group_name_H-M   'P 1'
#
loop_
_entity.id
_entity.type
_entity.pdbx_description
1 polymer ?
#
loop_
_entity_poly.entity_id
_entity_poly.type
_entity_poly.pdbx_seq_one_letter_code
_entity_poly.pdbx_strand_id
1 'polypeptide(L)'
;MVSLNVDWFQPSDGMHYSCGGVYLTINNLPRSSRMKTSNIILVGMIPGPGEPTDDQIQNFLRPMVDELIVLYDGAVIPTYQCPNGVLVRVALMSVNCDIPAARKVAGFMGQSAHKACNKCSTVFPRISTGANSSKPDFSNFDDEHWVMRDSTQQRREAYDWLNATHITQQKALQTSTGSKWSELHRLCYFDVVRLTTVDPMHNLFLGTPKRMIEVWESRGLLTVNDFKAMADESNSILIPSQYCKIPRCM
;
A
#
# COMPACT_ATOMS: atom_id res chain seq x y z
N MET A 1 1.93 12.55 -14.26
CA MET A 1 2.32 11.46 -13.34
C MET A 1 1.30 11.38 -12.21
N VAL A 2 0.90 10.16 -11.83
CA VAL A 2 -0.07 9.94 -10.74
C VAL A 2 0.44 8.92 -9.73
N SER A 3 -0.04 8.98 -8.49
CA SER A 3 0.21 7.96 -7.46
C SER A 3 -1.09 7.31 -7.01
N LEU A 4 -1.09 5.98 -6.90
CA LEU A 4 -2.22 5.15 -6.50
C LEU A 4 -2.22 4.96 -4.98
N ASN A 5 -3.37 5.18 -4.37
CA ASN A 5 -3.66 4.81 -3.00
C ASN A 5 -4.93 3.95 -2.98
N VAL A 6 -4.89 2.88 -2.19
CA VAL A 6 -6.05 2.05 -1.89
C VAL A 6 -6.10 1.92 -0.39
N ASP A 7 -7.25 2.27 0.18
CA ASP A 7 -7.47 2.26 1.62
C ASP A 7 -8.83 1.66 1.96
N TRP A 8 -8.89 0.99 3.11
CA TRP A 8 -10.09 0.35 3.62
C TRP A 8 -10.60 1.13 4.82
N PHE A 9 -11.89 1.41 4.84
CA PHE A 9 -12.49 2.18 5.93
C PHE A 9 -13.87 1.66 6.28
N GLN A 10 -14.25 1.88 7.55
CA GLN A 10 -15.60 1.62 8.02
C GLN A 10 -16.46 2.86 7.73
N PRO A 11 -17.53 2.76 6.92
CA PRO A 11 -18.37 3.91 6.59
C PRO A 11 -19.23 4.38 7.77
N SER A 12 -19.48 3.51 8.75
CA SER A 12 -20.33 3.79 9.91
C SER A 12 -19.74 3.19 11.19
N ASP A 13 -19.85 3.94 12.29
CA ASP A 13 -19.44 3.49 13.62
C ASP A 13 -20.22 2.22 14.05
N GLY A 14 -19.53 1.27 14.68
CA GLY A 14 -20.15 0.10 15.30
C GLY A 14 -20.61 -1.00 14.33
N MET A 15 -20.38 -0.84 13.01
CA MET A 15 -20.65 -1.87 12.02
C MET A 15 -19.37 -2.61 11.62
N HIS A 16 -19.43 -3.94 11.57
CA HIS A 16 -18.41 -4.77 10.92
C HIS A 16 -18.59 -4.74 9.40
N TYR A 17 -18.44 -3.57 8.81
CA TYR A 17 -18.56 -3.35 7.37
C TYR A 17 -17.39 -2.50 6.89
N SER A 18 -16.57 -3.04 5.99
CA SER A 18 -15.42 -2.34 5.42
C SER A 18 -15.65 -2.07 3.93
N CYS A 19 -15.51 -0.82 3.52
CA CYS A 19 -15.45 -0.41 2.12
C CYS A 19 -14.02 -0.11 1.72
N GLY A 20 -13.74 -0.06 0.41
CA GLY A 20 -12.47 0.43 -0.11
C GLY A 20 -12.62 1.62 -1.03
N GLY A 21 -11.68 2.55 -0.95
CA GLY A 21 -11.51 3.59 -1.96
C GLY A 21 -10.27 3.36 -2.79
N VAL A 22 -10.37 3.60 -4.10
CA VAL A 22 -9.22 3.61 -5.03
C VAL A 22 -9.01 5.05 -5.48
N TYR A 23 -7.88 5.63 -5.12
CA TYR A 23 -7.58 7.05 -5.33
C TYR A 23 -6.34 7.24 -6.18
N LEU A 24 -6.37 8.26 -7.04
CA LEU A 24 -5.19 8.78 -7.74
C LEU A 24 -4.91 10.22 -7.31
N THR A 25 -3.64 10.52 -7.10
CA THR A 25 -3.16 11.89 -6.83
C THR A 25 -2.31 12.36 -8.00
N ILE A 26 -2.46 13.64 -8.40
CA ILE A 26 -1.69 14.21 -9.52
C ILE A 26 -0.36 14.77 -9.01
N ASN A 27 0.74 14.09 -9.29
CA ASN A 27 2.06 14.45 -8.74
C ASN A 27 2.63 15.76 -9.33
N ASN A 28 2.16 16.15 -10.51
CA ASN A 28 2.56 17.39 -11.17
C ASN A 28 2.00 18.66 -10.49
N LEU A 29 1.03 18.53 -9.57
CA LEU A 29 0.53 19.67 -8.82
C LEU A 29 1.54 20.13 -7.75
N PRO A 30 1.57 21.44 -7.44
CA PRO A 30 2.34 21.98 -6.31
C PRO A 30 2.02 21.22 -5.02
N ARG A 31 3.04 21.03 -4.17
CA ARG A 31 2.92 20.25 -2.93
C ARG A 31 1.80 20.78 -2.01
N SER A 32 1.60 22.08 -1.96
CA SER A 32 0.58 22.75 -1.14
C SER A 32 -0.86 22.52 -1.62
N SER A 33 -1.07 22.03 -2.84
CA SER A 33 -2.39 21.78 -3.40
C SER A 33 -2.63 20.30 -3.75
N ARG A 34 -1.58 19.50 -3.95
CA ARG A 34 -1.66 18.11 -4.40
C ARG A 34 -2.63 17.23 -3.60
N MET A 35 -2.62 17.34 -2.28
CA MET A 35 -3.41 16.47 -1.38
C MET A 35 -4.75 17.10 -0.96
N LYS A 36 -5.18 18.19 -1.60
CA LYS A 36 -6.52 18.74 -1.37
C LYS A 36 -7.56 17.77 -1.96
N THR A 37 -8.69 17.60 -1.28
CA THR A 37 -9.78 16.71 -1.72
C THR A 37 -10.22 16.99 -3.16
N SER A 38 -10.25 18.26 -3.58
CA SER A 38 -10.60 18.67 -4.95
C SER A 38 -9.60 18.20 -6.03
N ASN A 39 -8.39 17.79 -5.65
CA ASN A 39 -7.31 17.38 -6.53
C ASN A 39 -7.00 15.87 -6.44
N ILE A 40 -7.76 15.15 -5.62
CA ILE A 40 -7.71 13.69 -5.52
C ILE A 40 -8.79 13.14 -6.46
N ILE A 41 -8.40 12.22 -7.34
CA ILE A 41 -9.31 11.53 -8.24
C ILE A 41 -9.76 10.26 -7.54
N LEU A 42 -11.04 10.17 -7.20
CA LEU A 42 -11.66 8.91 -6.80
C LEU A 42 -11.92 8.08 -8.06
N VAL A 43 -11.13 7.03 -8.25
CA VAL A 43 -11.23 6.13 -9.42
C VAL A 43 -12.39 5.16 -9.25
N GLY A 44 -12.58 4.63 -8.05
CA GLY A 44 -13.61 3.65 -7.78
C GLY A 44 -13.80 3.38 -6.30
N MET A 45 -14.99 2.87 -5.99
CA MET A 45 -15.38 2.39 -4.67
C MET A 45 -15.54 0.87 -4.72
N ILE A 46 -14.89 0.18 -3.79
CA ILE A 46 -14.99 -1.26 -3.61
C ILE A 46 -16.02 -1.50 -2.50
N PRO A 47 -17.13 -2.20 -2.79
CA PRO A 47 -18.17 -2.45 -1.80
C PRO A 47 -17.69 -3.43 -0.73
N GLY A 48 -18.26 -3.31 0.48
CA GLY A 48 -18.06 -4.26 1.56
C GLY A 48 -18.89 -5.54 1.39
N PRO A 49 -19.04 -6.36 2.44
CA PRO A 49 -18.81 -6.05 3.86
C PRO A 49 -17.37 -6.23 4.36
N GLY A 50 -16.48 -6.82 3.56
CA GLY A 50 -15.09 -7.06 3.95
C GLY A 50 -14.11 -6.63 2.86
N GLU A 51 -12.82 -6.66 3.20
CA GLU A 51 -11.78 -6.44 2.20
C GLU A 51 -11.86 -7.51 1.09
N PRO A 52 -11.66 -7.13 -0.18
CA PRO A 52 -11.62 -8.08 -1.27
C PRO A 52 -10.46 -9.06 -1.11
N THR A 53 -10.65 -10.25 -1.68
CA THR A 53 -9.57 -11.21 -1.89
C THR A 53 -8.53 -10.64 -2.88
N ASP A 54 -7.37 -11.28 -2.92
CA ASP A 54 -6.28 -10.90 -3.84
C ASP A 54 -6.71 -10.91 -5.31
N ASP A 55 -7.63 -11.80 -5.70
CA ASP A 55 -8.16 -11.88 -7.06
C ASP A 55 -9.28 -10.86 -7.31
N GLN A 56 -10.15 -10.66 -6.32
CA GLN A 56 -11.27 -9.73 -6.43
C GLN A 56 -10.78 -8.30 -6.65
N ILE A 57 -9.76 -7.86 -5.90
CA ILE A 57 -9.20 -6.51 -6.07
C ILE A 57 -8.66 -6.28 -7.48
N GLN A 58 -8.09 -7.30 -8.14
CA GLN A 58 -7.60 -7.15 -9.51
C GLN A 58 -8.73 -6.81 -10.49
N ASN A 59 -9.93 -7.38 -10.30
CA ASN A 59 -11.10 -7.04 -11.12
C ASN A 59 -11.48 -5.56 -10.99
N PHE A 60 -11.31 -4.96 -9.81
CA PHE A 60 -11.55 -3.53 -9.58
C PHE A 60 -10.43 -2.64 -10.14
N LEU A 61 -9.18 -3.12 -10.15
CA LEU A 61 -8.05 -2.37 -10.69
C LEU A 61 -7.99 -2.41 -12.23
N ARG A 62 -8.53 -3.46 -12.85
CA ARG A 62 -8.45 -3.68 -14.31
C ARG A 62 -8.93 -2.49 -15.14
N PRO A 63 -10.11 -1.87 -14.91
CA PRO A 63 -10.55 -0.73 -15.72
C PRO A 63 -9.59 0.46 -15.62
N MET A 64 -9.08 0.75 -14.42
CA MET A 64 -8.09 1.82 -14.23
C MET A 64 -6.80 1.53 -14.98
N VAL A 65 -6.33 0.27 -14.95
CA VAL A 65 -5.12 -0.14 -15.67
C VAL A 65 -5.32 -0.06 -17.19
N ASP A 66 -6.48 -0.45 -17.71
CA ASP A 66 -6.83 -0.31 -19.12
C ASP A 66 -6.73 1.15 -19.57
N GLU A 67 -7.31 2.08 -18.79
CA GLU A 67 -7.21 3.53 -19.06
C GLU A 67 -5.75 4.05 -18.95
N LEU A 68 -4.99 3.58 -17.97
CA LEU A 68 -3.58 3.98 -17.81
C LEU A 68 -2.69 3.52 -18.97
N ILE A 69 -3.01 2.40 -19.61
CA ILE A 69 -2.31 1.93 -20.81
C ILE A 69 -2.57 2.90 -21.97
N VAL A 70 -3.84 3.25 -22.21
CA VAL A 70 -4.22 4.21 -23.27
C VAL A 70 -3.61 5.59 -23.02
N LEU A 71 -3.71 6.09 -21.78
CA LEU A 71 -3.19 7.41 -21.41
C LEU A 71 -1.67 7.47 -21.40
N TYR A 72 -0.96 6.35 -21.34
CA TYR A 72 0.49 6.33 -21.43
C TYR A 72 0.98 6.68 -22.84
N ASP A 73 0.29 6.16 -23.87
CA ASP A 73 0.55 6.52 -25.27
C ASP A 73 0.21 8.00 -25.53
N GLY A 74 -0.86 8.46 -24.90
CA GLY A 74 -1.26 9.86 -24.79
C GLY A 74 -2.61 10.14 -25.41
N ALA A 75 -3.30 11.15 -24.86
CA ALA A 75 -4.61 11.60 -25.33
C ALA A 75 -4.59 13.12 -25.58
N VAL A 76 -5.25 13.57 -26.65
CA VAL A 76 -5.44 15.00 -26.92
C VAL A 76 -6.63 15.48 -26.09
N ILE A 77 -6.37 16.36 -25.12
CA ILE A 77 -7.38 16.88 -24.19
C ILE A 77 -7.56 18.37 -24.42
N PRO A 78 -8.76 18.83 -24.84
CA PRO A 78 -9.13 20.24 -24.91
C PRO A 78 -8.99 20.94 -23.55
N THR A 79 -8.46 22.15 -23.55
CA THR A 79 -8.40 23.00 -22.36
C THR A 79 -8.91 24.40 -22.68
N TYR A 80 -9.21 25.20 -21.66
CA TYR A 80 -9.65 26.59 -21.85
C TYR A 80 -8.64 27.43 -22.68
N GLN A 81 -7.33 27.24 -22.43
CA GLN A 81 -6.28 27.96 -23.15
C GLN A 81 -5.94 27.33 -24.51
N CYS A 82 -6.17 26.03 -24.68
CA CYS A 82 -5.91 25.29 -25.93
C CYS A 82 -7.17 24.50 -26.34
N PRO A 83 -8.14 25.12 -27.05
CA PRO A 83 -9.39 24.46 -27.46
C PRO A 83 -9.17 23.27 -28.40
N ASN A 84 -8.12 23.32 -29.24
CA ASN A 84 -7.70 22.21 -30.11
C ASN A 84 -7.05 21.05 -29.33
N GLY A 85 -6.88 21.23 -28.03
CA GLY A 85 -6.29 20.25 -27.12
C GLY A 85 -4.78 20.27 -27.05
N VAL A 86 -4.29 19.62 -26.00
CA VAL A 86 -2.88 19.35 -25.75
C VAL A 86 -2.69 17.85 -25.58
N LEU A 87 -1.57 17.32 -26.07
CA LEU A 87 -1.21 15.93 -25.84
C LEU A 87 -0.86 15.75 -24.37
N VAL A 88 -1.68 14.99 -23.64
CA VAL A 88 -1.48 14.65 -22.24
C VAL A 88 -1.13 13.18 -22.14
N ARG A 89 -0.09 12.88 -21.33
CA ARG A 89 0.27 11.52 -20.97
C ARG A 89 0.13 11.30 -19.47
N VAL A 90 -0.41 10.15 -19.09
CA VAL A 90 -0.53 9.73 -17.69
C VAL A 90 0.30 8.48 -17.48
N ALA A 91 1.11 8.50 -16.42
CA ALA A 91 1.90 7.36 -16.00
C ALA A 91 1.74 7.21 -14.48
N LEU A 92 1.49 5.98 -14.04
CA LEU A 92 1.54 5.61 -12.63
C LEU A 92 2.99 5.66 -12.14
N MET A 93 3.23 6.42 -11.08
CA MET A 93 4.57 6.64 -10.53
C MET A 93 4.80 5.85 -9.25
N SER A 94 3.76 5.63 -8.43
CA SER A 94 3.91 4.87 -7.20
C SER A 94 2.59 4.30 -6.68
N VAL A 95 2.69 3.21 -5.92
CA VAL A 95 1.63 2.67 -5.06
C VAL A 95 1.97 3.05 -3.63
N ASN A 96 1.05 3.77 -2.98
CA ASN A 96 1.20 4.35 -1.65
C ASN A 96 0.01 3.88 -0.81
N CYS A 97 0.10 2.66 -0.28
CA CYS A 97 -0.92 2.08 0.59
C CYS A 97 -0.27 1.57 1.87
N ASP A 98 -1.08 1.25 2.87
CA ASP A 98 -0.63 0.44 3.99
C ASP A 98 -0.07 -0.92 3.50
N ILE A 99 0.67 -1.62 4.34
CA ILE A 99 1.32 -2.88 3.93
C ILE A 99 0.29 -3.89 3.39
N PRO A 100 -0.82 -4.21 4.10
CA PRO A 100 -1.83 -5.13 3.59
C PRO A 100 -2.36 -4.78 2.19
N ALA A 101 -2.84 -3.56 1.96
CA ALA A 101 -3.37 -3.16 0.66
C ALA A 101 -2.27 -3.13 -0.41
N ALA A 102 -1.08 -2.64 -0.08
CA ALA A 102 0.05 -2.60 -1.01
C ALA A 102 0.42 -4.00 -1.53
N ARG A 103 0.37 -5.04 -0.68
CA ARG A 103 0.62 -6.43 -1.11
C ARG A 103 -0.42 -6.92 -2.11
N LYS A 104 -1.71 -6.66 -1.85
CA LYS A 104 -2.80 -7.05 -2.75
C LYS A 104 -2.74 -6.31 -4.08
N VAL A 105 -2.54 -4.99 -4.03
CA VAL A 105 -2.49 -4.10 -5.20
C VAL A 105 -1.28 -4.42 -6.08
N ALA A 106 -0.10 -4.67 -5.50
CA ALA A 106 1.13 -4.90 -6.25
C ALA A 106 1.47 -6.37 -6.52
N GLY A 107 0.64 -7.32 -6.07
CA GLY A 107 0.85 -8.74 -6.34
C GLY A 107 1.98 -9.38 -5.53
N PHE A 108 2.14 -8.99 -4.27
CA PHE A 108 3.08 -9.61 -3.33
C PHE A 108 2.36 -10.45 -2.27
N MET A 109 3.09 -11.37 -1.66
CA MET A 109 2.58 -12.11 -0.51
C MET A 109 2.50 -11.23 0.75
N GLY A 110 1.58 -11.58 1.66
CA GLY A 110 1.37 -10.86 2.92
C GLY A 110 2.57 -10.91 3.88
N GLN A 111 2.53 -10.07 4.92
CA GLN A 111 3.64 -9.96 5.89
C GLN A 111 3.99 -11.24 6.65
N SER A 112 3.12 -12.25 6.67
CA SER A 112 3.34 -13.54 7.33
C SER A 112 3.99 -14.59 6.41
N ALA A 113 4.22 -14.27 5.14
CA ALA A 113 4.80 -15.19 4.17
C ALA A 113 6.30 -15.44 4.41
N HIS A 114 6.80 -16.56 3.88
CA HIS A 114 8.23 -16.87 3.90
C HIS A 114 9.07 -15.84 3.15
N LYS A 115 8.53 -15.29 2.05
CA LYS A 115 9.10 -14.16 1.30
C LYS A 115 8.21 -12.92 1.46
N ALA A 116 8.24 -12.32 2.65
CA ALA A 116 7.36 -11.20 3.03
C ALA A 116 7.76 -9.86 2.40
N CYS A 117 9.03 -9.68 2.00
CA CYS A 117 9.53 -8.43 1.45
C CYS A 117 9.18 -8.27 -0.04
N ASN A 118 8.83 -7.05 -0.46
CA ASN A 118 8.63 -6.70 -1.88
C ASN A 118 9.89 -6.13 -2.52
N LYS A 119 10.95 -5.88 -1.75
CA LYS A 119 12.24 -5.37 -2.26
C LYS A 119 13.26 -6.48 -2.44
N CYS A 120 13.27 -7.47 -1.55
CA CYS A 120 14.12 -8.65 -1.64
C CYS A 120 13.29 -9.94 -1.72
N SER A 121 13.92 -10.99 -2.22
CA SER A 121 13.37 -12.34 -2.36
C SER A 121 13.88 -13.28 -1.25
N THR A 122 14.56 -12.73 -0.24
CA THR A 122 15.06 -13.46 0.94
C THR A 122 13.94 -14.23 1.62
N VAL A 123 14.24 -15.48 1.98
CA VAL A 123 13.37 -16.31 2.80
C VAL A 123 13.66 -16.00 4.26
N PHE A 124 12.67 -15.48 4.97
CA PHE A 124 12.82 -15.15 6.39
C PHE A 124 12.64 -16.42 7.23
N PRO A 125 13.50 -16.63 8.25
CA PRO A 125 13.30 -17.69 9.24
C PRO A 125 11.98 -17.46 9.99
N ARG A 126 11.53 -18.46 10.76
CA ARG A 126 10.30 -18.33 11.55
C ARG A 126 10.59 -18.51 13.04
N ILE A 127 9.93 -17.70 13.85
CA ILE A 127 9.94 -17.83 15.30
C ILE A 127 8.59 -18.37 15.78
N SER A 128 8.62 -19.32 16.71
CA SER A 128 7.39 -19.84 17.32
C SER A 128 6.73 -18.75 18.17
N THR A 129 5.42 -18.61 18.03
CA THR A 129 4.58 -17.72 18.85
C THR A 129 3.58 -18.50 19.69
N GLY A 130 3.78 -19.82 19.83
CA GLY A 130 2.90 -20.75 20.54
C GLY A 130 2.95 -22.15 19.92
N ALA A 131 2.22 -23.09 20.52
CA ALA A 131 2.30 -24.52 20.19
C ALA A 131 2.10 -24.83 18.69
N ASN A 132 1.23 -24.08 18.00
CA ASN A 132 0.92 -24.27 16.57
C ASN A 132 0.97 -22.97 15.76
N SER A 133 1.74 -21.96 16.20
CA SER A 133 1.82 -20.68 15.50
C SER A 133 3.27 -20.23 15.31
N SER A 134 3.56 -19.68 14.13
CA SER A 134 4.85 -19.07 13.84
C SER A 134 4.70 -17.83 12.97
N LYS A 135 5.54 -16.83 13.22
CA LYS A 135 5.66 -15.63 12.39
C LYS A 135 7.04 -15.55 11.77
N PRO A 136 7.21 -14.83 10.64
CA PRO A 136 8.53 -14.55 10.13
C PRO A 136 9.34 -13.82 11.20
N ASP A 137 10.59 -14.24 11.33
CA ASP A 137 11.58 -13.63 12.20
C ASP A 137 12.35 -12.60 11.39
N PHE A 138 12.10 -11.33 11.72
CA PHE A 138 12.77 -10.18 11.13
C PHE A 138 13.92 -9.67 12.01
N SER A 139 14.33 -10.38 13.07
CA SER A 139 15.37 -9.87 13.98
C SER A 139 16.76 -9.82 13.35
N ASN A 140 17.06 -10.72 12.42
CA ASN A 140 18.36 -10.84 11.77
C ASN A 140 18.39 -10.06 10.44
N PHE A 141 18.45 -8.72 10.54
CA PHE A 141 18.59 -7.81 9.39
C PHE A 141 20.02 -7.91 8.81
N ASP A 142 20.29 -9.00 8.10
CA ASP A 142 21.52 -9.17 7.32
C ASP A 142 21.29 -8.64 5.90
N ASP A 143 21.34 -7.30 5.74
CA ASP A 143 21.07 -6.63 4.48
C ASP A 143 22.20 -6.76 3.45
N GLU A 144 23.40 -7.15 3.89
CA GLU A 144 24.55 -7.44 3.01
C GLU A 144 24.27 -8.64 2.09
N HIS A 145 23.49 -9.62 2.56
CA HIS A 145 23.21 -10.86 1.82
C HIS A 145 21.80 -10.90 1.20
N TRP A 146 21.07 -9.79 1.20
CA TRP A 146 19.73 -9.77 0.62
C TRP A 146 19.75 -9.93 -0.90
N VAL A 147 19.03 -10.96 -1.37
CA VAL A 147 18.81 -11.15 -2.81
C VAL A 147 17.70 -10.19 -3.25
N MET A 148 18.09 -9.08 -3.87
CA MET A 148 17.15 -8.07 -4.37
C MET A 148 16.24 -8.64 -5.47
N ARG A 149 14.97 -8.22 -5.48
CA ARG A 149 14.04 -8.58 -6.55
C ARG A 149 14.35 -7.77 -7.81
N ASP A 150 14.33 -8.44 -8.95
CA ASP A 150 14.35 -7.81 -10.26
C ASP A 150 12.93 -7.63 -10.79
N SER A 151 12.64 -6.46 -11.35
CA SER A 151 11.28 -6.12 -11.82
C SER A 151 10.86 -6.93 -13.05
N THR A 152 11.81 -7.29 -13.91
CA THR A 152 11.54 -8.11 -15.11
C THR A 152 11.25 -9.56 -14.71
N GLN A 153 12.03 -10.11 -13.78
CA GLN A 153 11.77 -11.41 -13.19
C GLN A 153 10.43 -11.43 -12.44
N GLN A 154 10.16 -10.42 -11.61
CA GLN A 154 8.90 -10.28 -10.88
C GLN A 154 7.69 -10.31 -11.83
N ARG A 155 7.77 -9.59 -12.96
CA ARG A 155 6.72 -9.60 -13.98
C ARG A 155 6.53 -10.99 -14.60
N ARG A 156 7.62 -11.69 -14.94
CA ARG A 156 7.56 -13.07 -15.48
C ARG A 156 6.88 -14.01 -14.49
N GLU A 157 7.32 -14.01 -13.23
CA GLU A 157 6.74 -14.83 -12.16
C GLU A 157 5.24 -14.56 -11.95
N ALA A 158 4.81 -13.29 -12.07
CA ALA A 158 3.40 -12.93 -11.99
C ALA A 158 2.57 -13.48 -13.15
N TYR A 159 3.11 -13.47 -14.38
CA TYR A 159 2.45 -14.08 -15.54
C TYR A 159 2.44 -15.61 -15.48
N ASP A 160 3.50 -16.25 -14.97
CA ASP A 160 3.53 -17.69 -14.74
C ASP A 160 2.45 -18.10 -13.72
N TRP A 161 2.24 -17.29 -12.69
CA TRP A 161 1.14 -17.47 -11.74
C TRP A 161 -0.23 -17.29 -12.41
N LEU A 162 -0.40 -16.26 -13.25
CA LEU A 162 -1.66 -16.00 -13.95
C LEU A 162 -2.03 -17.14 -14.90
N ASN A 163 -1.04 -17.67 -15.62
CA ASN A 163 -1.22 -18.71 -16.63
C ASN A 163 -1.26 -20.13 -16.04
N ALA A 164 -1.02 -20.30 -14.74
CA ALA A 164 -1.09 -21.59 -14.09
C ALA A 164 -2.53 -22.15 -14.13
N THR A 165 -2.67 -23.38 -14.62
CA THR A 165 -3.97 -24.03 -14.86
C THR A 165 -4.72 -24.37 -13.56
N HIS A 166 -3.99 -24.64 -12.49
CA HIS A 166 -4.54 -25.15 -11.23
C HIS A 166 -4.22 -24.24 -10.06
N ILE A 167 -5.19 -24.08 -9.15
CA ILE A 167 -5.04 -23.33 -7.89
C ILE A 167 -3.87 -23.88 -7.05
N THR A 168 -3.62 -25.19 -7.09
CA THR A 168 -2.48 -25.81 -6.40
C THR A 168 -1.14 -25.34 -6.98
N GLN A 169 -1.05 -25.20 -8.30
CA GLN A 169 0.13 -24.67 -8.98
C GLN A 169 0.33 -23.19 -8.65
N GLN A 170 -0.73 -22.38 -8.68
CA GLN A 170 -0.70 -20.98 -8.24
C GLN A 170 -0.19 -20.84 -6.80
N LYS A 171 -0.70 -21.67 -5.88
CA LYS A 171 -0.25 -21.70 -4.48
C LYS A 171 1.21 -22.10 -4.34
N ALA A 172 1.70 -23.04 -5.14
CA ALA A 172 3.10 -23.44 -5.14
C ALA A 172 3.99 -22.29 -5.64
N LEU A 173 3.61 -21.66 -6.76
CA LEU A 173 4.33 -20.54 -7.36
C LEU A 173 4.40 -19.35 -6.40
N GLN A 174 3.28 -18.89 -5.85
CA GLN A 174 3.30 -17.74 -4.94
C GLN A 174 4.09 -18.00 -3.65
N THR A 175 4.16 -19.25 -3.20
CA THR A 175 4.96 -19.62 -2.03
C THR A 175 6.45 -19.61 -2.35
N SER A 176 6.84 -20.11 -3.53
CA SER A 176 8.25 -20.16 -3.94
C SER A 176 8.80 -18.79 -4.35
N THR A 177 8.01 -17.96 -5.04
CA THR A 177 8.43 -16.64 -5.55
C THR A 177 8.13 -15.50 -4.57
N GLY A 178 7.10 -15.65 -3.73
CA GLY A 178 6.54 -14.56 -2.93
C GLY A 178 5.70 -13.57 -3.74
N SER A 179 5.28 -13.97 -4.94
CA SER A 179 4.67 -13.14 -5.97
C SER A 179 3.35 -13.73 -6.49
N LYS A 180 2.41 -12.88 -6.87
CA LYS A 180 1.12 -13.22 -7.46
C LYS A 180 0.82 -12.27 -8.61
N TRP A 181 -0.20 -12.59 -9.41
CA TRP A 181 -0.68 -11.65 -10.43
C TRP A 181 -1.17 -10.36 -9.80
N SER A 182 -0.92 -9.25 -10.50
CA SER A 182 -1.58 -7.98 -10.29
C SER A 182 -1.73 -7.29 -11.63
N GLU A 183 -2.85 -6.59 -11.83
CA GLU A 183 -3.09 -5.83 -13.07
C GLU A 183 -1.97 -4.82 -13.35
N LEU A 184 -1.29 -4.31 -12.31
CA LEU A 184 -0.17 -3.37 -12.47
C LEU A 184 1.00 -3.97 -13.28
N HIS A 185 1.13 -5.29 -13.36
CA HIS A 185 2.17 -5.93 -14.17
C HIS A 185 2.00 -5.70 -15.68
N ARG A 186 0.78 -5.34 -16.14
CA ARG A 186 0.48 -4.98 -17.53
C ARG A 186 1.08 -3.64 -17.94
N LEU A 187 1.37 -2.76 -16.96
CA LEU A 187 2.01 -1.48 -17.22
C LEU A 187 3.50 -1.71 -17.49
N CYS A 188 3.89 -1.73 -18.76
CA CYS A 188 5.26 -2.06 -19.18
C CYS A 188 6.33 -1.13 -18.56
N TYR A 189 5.99 0.14 -18.35
CA TYR A 189 6.83 1.16 -17.75
C TYR A 189 6.90 1.11 -16.22
N PHE A 190 6.02 0.34 -15.57
CA PHE A 190 5.88 0.35 -14.12
C PHE A 190 6.72 -0.76 -13.47
N ASP A 191 7.66 -0.35 -12.62
CA ASP A 191 8.43 -1.25 -11.78
C ASP A 191 7.70 -1.47 -10.44
N VAL A 192 6.95 -2.57 -10.35
CA VAL A 192 6.17 -2.91 -9.14
C VAL A 192 7.06 -3.14 -7.90
N VAL A 193 8.30 -3.59 -8.08
CA VAL A 193 9.25 -3.83 -6.98
C VAL A 193 9.66 -2.49 -6.38
N ARG A 194 10.12 -1.57 -7.22
CA ARG A 194 10.65 -0.27 -6.80
C ARG A 194 9.53 0.70 -6.39
N LEU A 195 8.47 0.78 -7.18
CA LEU A 195 7.44 1.82 -7.09
C LEU A 195 6.28 1.47 -6.16
N THR A 196 6.27 0.28 -5.56
CA THR A 196 5.48 0.01 -4.36
C THR A 196 6.20 0.56 -3.14
N THR A 197 5.73 1.70 -2.64
CA THR A 197 6.38 2.46 -1.56
C THR A 197 5.96 1.95 -0.18
N VAL A 198 6.77 2.29 0.82
CA VAL A 198 6.42 2.08 2.22
C VAL A 198 5.61 3.27 2.66
N ASP A 199 4.40 3.05 3.18
CA ASP A 199 3.60 4.13 3.74
C ASP A 199 4.25 4.66 5.03
N PRO A 200 4.70 5.94 5.05
CA PRO A 200 5.33 6.51 6.23
C PRO A 200 4.33 6.68 7.39
N MET A 201 3.02 6.84 7.13
CA MET A 201 2.05 7.05 8.20
C MET A 201 1.93 5.79 9.07
N HIS A 202 1.51 4.67 8.49
CA HIS A 202 1.29 3.45 9.25
C HIS A 202 2.61 2.84 9.75
N ASN A 203 3.70 2.96 8.98
CA ASN A 203 4.96 2.35 9.37
C ASN A 203 5.79 3.27 10.30
N LEU A 204 6.16 4.47 9.85
CA LEU A 204 7.11 5.33 10.57
C LEU A 204 6.47 6.17 11.67
N PHE A 205 5.24 6.66 11.47
CA PHE A 205 4.60 7.57 12.44
C PHE A 205 3.67 6.86 13.42
N LEU A 206 3.13 5.69 13.06
CA LEU A 206 2.27 4.89 13.95
C LEU A 206 2.99 3.63 14.46
N GLY A 207 3.53 2.82 13.56
CA GLY A 207 4.14 1.53 13.90
C GLY A 207 5.42 1.66 14.72
N THR A 208 6.41 2.40 14.22
CA THR A 208 7.72 2.56 14.90
C THR A 208 7.59 3.17 16.29
N PRO A 209 6.86 4.28 16.51
CA PRO A 209 6.78 4.90 17.83
C PRO A 209 6.09 3.99 18.84
N LYS A 210 5.01 3.31 18.43
CA LYS A 210 4.34 2.31 19.27
C LYS A 210 5.32 1.22 19.72
N ARG A 211 6.10 0.67 18.76
CA ARG A 211 7.06 -0.39 19.07
C ARG A 211 8.19 0.08 19.98
N MET A 212 8.66 1.32 19.80
CA MET A 212 9.68 1.91 20.66
C MET A 212 9.19 2.06 22.09
N ILE A 213 7.95 2.53 22.29
CA ILE A 213 7.32 2.64 23.61
C ILE A 213 7.24 1.27 24.30
N GLU A 214 6.77 0.22 23.60
CA GLU A 214 6.72 -1.14 24.16
C GLU A 214 8.11 -1.64 24.61
N VAL A 215 9.16 -1.35 23.81
CA VAL A 215 10.54 -1.74 24.15
C VAL A 215 11.05 -0.96 25.36
N TRP A 216 10.80 0.34 25.42
CA TRP A 216 11.24 1.17 26.55
C TRP A 216 10.53 0.82 27.85
N GLU A 217 9.23 0.55 27.80
CA GLU A 217 8.45 0.05 28.94
C GLU A 217 9.00 -1.30 29.42
N SER A 218 9.23 -2.26 28.53
CA SER A 218 9.76 -3.58 28.91
C SER A 218 11.18 -3.54 29.49
N ARG A 219 11.93 -2.47 29.22
CA ARG A 219 13.27 -2.21 29.79
C ARG A 219 13.24 -1.30 31.02
N GLY A 220 12.06 -0.89 31.49
CA GLY A 220 11.93 0.03 32.63
C GLY A 220 12.45 1.45 32.36
N LEU A 221 12.59 1.85 31.09
CA LEU A 221 13.01 3.19 30.69
C LEU A 221 11.87 4.21 30.70
N LEU A 222 10.62 3.73 30.67
CA LEU A 222 9.41 4.53 30.83
C LEU A 222 8.59 3.98 31.99
N THR A 223 8.06 4.90 32.80
CA THR A 223 7.19 4.61 33.93
C THR A 223 5.79 5.19 33.69
N VAL A 224 4.84 4.79 34.54
CA VAL A 224 3.47 5.36 34.55
C VAL A 224 3.48 6.88 34.70
N ASN A 225 4.44 7.45 35.42
CA ASN A 225 4.54 8.89 35.60
C ASN A 225 5.00 9.59 34.32
N ASP A 226 5.92 8.99 33.56
CA ASP A 226 6.36 9.52 32.27
C ASP A 226 5.20 9.53 31.27
N PHE A 227 4.35 8.49 31.26
CA PHE A 227 3.14 8.48 30.43
C PHE A 227 2.13 9.57 30.79
N LYS A 228 1.98 9.89 32.08
CA LYS A 228 1.14 11.02 32.51
C LYS A 228 1.71 12.34 32.01
N ALA A 229 3.02 12.57 32.19
CA ALA A 229 3.68 13.77 31.72
C ALA A 229 3.57 13.95 30.20
N MET A 230 3.75 12.88 29.42
CA MET A 230 3.57 12.90 27.97
C MET A 230 2.12 13.21 27.56
N ALA A 231 1.13 12.69 28.30
CA ALA A 231 -0.28 12.99 28.06
C ALA A 231 -0.61 14.47 28.34
N ASP A 232 -0.09 15.01 29.44
CA ASP A 232 -0.26 16.42 29.81
C ASP A 232 0.39 17.35 28.77
N GLU A 233 1.59 17.02 28.30
CA GLU A 233 2.27 17.75 27.23
C GLU A 233 1.46 17.68 25.93
N SER A 234 1.01 16.49 25.51
CA SER A 234 0.18 16.31 24.31
C SER A 234 -1.11 17.14 24.36
N ASN A 235 -1.78 17.18 25.52
CA ASN A 235 -2.98 17.99 25.72
C ASN A 235 -2.70 19.50 25.67
N SER A 236 -1.47 19.93 25.91
CA SER A 236 -1.05 21.34 25.79
C SER A 236 -0.75 21.78 24.36
N ILE A 237 -0.59 20.83 23.41
CA ILE A 237 -0.27 21.13 22.02
C ILE A 237 -1.50 21.72 21.32
N LEU A 238 -1.40 22.99 20.92
CA LEU A 238 -2.38 23.65 20.07
C LEU A 238 -2.20 23.18 18.61
N ILE A 239 -3.03 22.22 18.21
CA ILE A 239 -3.07 21.75 16.82
C ILE A 239 -3.85 22.78 15.98
N PRO A 240 -3.31 23.30 14.86
CA PRO A 240 -4.05 24.19 13.99
C PRO A 240 -5.34 23.53 13.50
N SER A 241 -6.43 24.29 13.37
CA SER A 241 -7.77 23.78 13.02
C SER A 241 -7.82 22.93 11.75
N GLN A 242 -6.87 23.13 10.84
CA GLN A 242 -6.71 22.40 9.59
C GLN A 242 -6.26 20.93 9.77
N TYR A 243 -5.75 20.60 10.96
CA TYR A 243 -5.25 19.26 11.36
C TYR A 243 -6.09 18.63 12.49
N CYS A 244 -7.13 19.32 12.96
CA CYS A 244 -8.08 18.75 13.92
C CYS A 244 -9.01 17.75 13.23
N LYS A 245 -9.49 16.75 13.99
CA LYS A 245 -10.63 15.93 13.55
C LYS A 245 -11.77 16.85 13.13
N ILE A 246 -12.30 16.65 11.93
CA ILE A 246 -13.55 17.27 11.50
C ILE A 246 -14.58 16.93 12.61
N PRO A 247 -15.23 17.92 13.23
CA PRO A 247 -16.25 17.64 14.24
C PRO A 247 -17.27 16.70 13.63
N ARG A 248 -17.70 15.67 14.38
CA ARG A 248 -18.82 14.84 13.97
C ARG A 248 -20.00 15.79 13.74
N CYS A 249 -20.47 15.89 12.50
CA CYS A 249 -21.73 16.58 12.23
C CYS A 249 -22.80 15.88 13.08
N MET A 250 -23.45 16.65 13.96
CA MET A 250 -24.69 16.24 14.61
C MET A 250 -25.79 16.07 13.57
#